data_AF-A0A3D1ST62-F1
#
_entry.id   AF-A0A3D1ST62-F1
#
_cell.length_a   1.000
_cell.length_b   1.000
_cell.length_c   1.000
_cell.angle_alpha   90.00
_cell.angle_beta   90.00
_cell.angle_gamma   90.00
#
_symmetry.space_group_name_H-M   'P 1'
#
loop_
_entity.id
_entity.type
_entity.pdbx_description
1 polymer ?
#
loop_
_entity_poly.entity_id
_entity_poly.type
_entity_poly.pdbx_seq_one_letter_code
_entity_poly.pdbx_strand_id
1 'polypeptide(L)'
;MPHLTMPVSERDHRQGPATAEVTLVEYGDYECPYCAEAYPVVKEIQRQLGPKLRFVFRHFPLTHIHPRARHAAEAAEAAAAQDKFWHMHEMLFDHQDALDDERLLHYAAALGL
;
A
#
# COMPACT_ATOMS: atom_id res chain seq x y z
N MET A 1 21.14 5.91 15.84
CA MET A 1 20.38 6.13 14.59
C MET A 1 19.05 5.41 14.69
N PRO A 2 17.93 6.02 14.24
CA PRO A 2 16.67 5.31 14.21
C PRO A 2 16.83 4.05 13.35
N HIS A 3 16.43 2.91 13.90
CA HIS A 3 16.43 1.62 13.21
C HIS A 3 15.03 1.03 13.36
N LEU A 4 14.52 0.44 12.29
CA LEU A 4 13.25 -0.28 12.35
C LEU A 4 13.44 -1.52 13.22
N THR A 5 12.48 -1.80 14.11
CA THR A 5 12.47 -3.05 14.86
C THR A 5 12.45 -4.27 13.93
N MET A 6 11.68 -4.17 12.83
CA MET A 6 11.72 -5.13 11.73
C MET A 6 12.37 -4.49 10.51
N PRO A 7 13.56 -4.94 10.09
CA PRO A 7 14.20 -4.42 8.90
C PRO A 7 13.34 -4.67 7.66
N VAL A 8 13.57 -3.89 6.61
CA VAL A 8 12.97 -4.16 5.30
C VAL A 8 13.54 -5.48 4.76
N SER A 9 12.68 -6.34 4.23
CA SER A 9 12.99 -7.70 3.81
C SER A 9 12.27 -8.08 2.52
N GLU A 10 12.47 -9.31 2.06
CA GLU A 10 11.79 -9.87 0.89
C GLU A 10 10.27 -10.01 1.06
N ARG A 11 9.78 -9.99 2.31
CA ARG A 11 8.34 -10.04 2.62
C ARG A 11 7.62 -8.72 2.38
N ASP A 12 8.37 -7.64 2.18
CA ASP A 12 7.82 -6.31 2.01
C ASP A 12 7.52 -6.01 0.54
N HIS A 13 6.32 -5.47 0.31
CA HIS A 13 5.95 -4.85 -0.96
C HIS A 13 6.77 -3.59 -1.16
N ARG A 14 7.52 -3.55 -2.26
CA ARG A 14 8.46 -2.45 -2.55
C ARG A 14 8.44 -2.00 -4.00
N GLN A 15 8.74 -0.72 -4.21
CA GLN A 15 9.03 -0.11 -5.50
C GLN A 15 10.38 0.59 -5.44
N GLY A 16 11.14 0.54 -6.54
CA GLY A 16 12.50 1.07 -6.62
C GLY A 16 13.59 0.06 -6.23
N PRO A 17 14.87 0.39 -6.47
CA PRO A 17 15.98 -0.54 -6.29
C PRO A 17 16.32 -0.77 -4.82
N ALA A 18 16.79 -1.97 -4.48
CA ALA A 18 17.24 -2.30 -3.12
C ALA A 18 18.47 -1.47 -2.67
N THR A 19 19.20 -0.91 -3.63
CA THR A 19 20.40 -0.07 -3.45
C THR A 19 20.09 1.44 -3.46
N ALA A 20 18.82 1.82 -3.42
CA ALA A 20 18.41 3.22 -3.36
C ALA A 20 19.09 3.95 -2.18
N GLU A 21 19.44 5.22 -2.38
CA GLU A 21 20.06 6.07 -1.35
C GLU A 21 19.13 6.28 -0.15
N VAL A 22 17.82 6.34 -0.40
CA VAL A 22 16.80 6.59 0.61
C VAL A 22 15.75 5.48 0.58
N THR A 23 15.34 5.02 1.76
CA THR A 23 14.19 4.11 1.92
C THR A 23 13.09 4.82 2.70
N LEU A 24 11.88 4.88 2.12
CA LEU A 24 10.66 5.32 2.78
C LEU A 24 9.81 4.10 3.10
N VAL A 25 9.54 3.87 4.39
CA VAL A 25 8.62 2.83 4.85
C VAL A 25 7.35 3.50 5.36
N GLU A 26 6.24 3.23 4.71
CA GLU A 26 4.92 3.67 5.12
C GLU A 26 4.16 2.53 5.80
N TYR A 27 3.62 2.80 6.97
CA TYR A 27 2.63 1.95 7.62
C TYR A 27 1.26 2.55 7.33
N GLY A 28 0.51 1.92 6.43
CA GLY A 28 -0.70 2.49 5.85
C GLY A 28 -1.95 1.68 6.14
N ASP A 29 -3.07 2.40 6.15
CA ASP A 29 -4.42 1.88 6.30
C ASP A 29 -5.25 2.44 5.14
N TYR A 30 -5.86 1.56 4.35
CA TYR A 30 -6.59 1.95 3.14
C TYR A 30 -7.87 2.73 3.41
N GLU A 31 -8.45 2.66 4.60
CA GLU A 31 -9.66 3.42 4.98
C GLU A 31 -9.32 4.71 5.76
N CYS A 32 -8.04 4.93 6.07
CA CYS A 32 -7.59 6.12 6.79
C CYS A 32 -7.54 7.35 5.87
N PRO A 33 -8.25 8.45 6.21
CA PRO A 33 -8.24 9.67 5.40
C PRO A 33 -6.86 10.34 5.31
N TYR A 34 -6.05 10.27 6.38
CA TYR A 34 -4.70 10.82 6.36
C TYR A 34 -3.74 10.00 5.48
N CYS A 35 -3.96 8.68 5.36
CA CYS A 35 -3.21 7.85 4.42
C CYS A 35 -3.60 8.22 2.97
N ALA A 36 -4.88 8.48 2.70
CA ALA A 36 -5.30 8.99 1.40
C ALA A 36 -4.71 10.37 1.06
N GLU A 37 -4.62 11.28 2.03
CA GLU A 37 -3.94 12.57 1.84
C GLU A 37 -2.44 12.41 1.57
N ALA A 38 -1.79 11.42 2.21
CA ALA A 38 -0.39 11.11 1.99
C ALA A 38 -0.12 10.45 0.63
N TYR A 39 -1.04 9.63 0.13
CA TYR A 39 -0.88 8.87 -1.11
C TYR A 39 -0.40 9.69 -2.33
N PRO A 40 -1.04 10.81 -2.73
CA PRO A 40 -0.56 11.61 -3.85
C PRO A 40 0.79 12.29 -3.56
N VAL A 41 1.09 12.61 -2.30
CA VAL A 41 2.37 13.19 -1.89
C VAL A 41 3.49 12.14 -2.03
N VAL A 42 3.24 10.90 -1.60
CA VAL A 42 4.19 9.78 -1.76
C VAL A 42 4.45 9.50 -3.24
N LYS A 43 3.41 9.48 -4.09
CA LYS A 43 3.59 9.34 -5.55
C LYS A 43 4.47 10.45 -6.13
N GLU A 44 4.29 11.69 -5.68
CA GLU A 44 5.11 12.81 -6.12
C GLU A 44 6.58 12.67 -5.66
N ILE A 45 6.81 12.21 -4.43
CA ILE A 45 8.16 11.91 -3.92
C ILE A 45 8.82 10.80 -4.75
N GLN A 46 8.08 9.72 -5.07
CA GLN A 46 8.56 8.64 -5.94
C GLN A 46 8.95 9.18 -7.32
N ARG A 47 8.13 10.07 -7.90
CA ARG A 47 8.41 10.70 -9.19
C ARG A 47 9.65 11.59 -9.15
N GLN A 48 9.84 12.39 -8.10
CA GLN A 48 10.97 13.31 -7.98
C GLN A 48 12.30 12.59 -7.72
N LEU A 49 12.30 11.56 -6.88
CA LEU A 49 13.51 10.84 -6.50
C LEU A 49 13.86 9.70 -7.47
N GLY A 50 12.88 9.14 -8.17
CA GLY A 50 13.07 8.06 -9.13
C GLY A 50 13.89 6.90 -8.53
N PRO A 51 15.01 6.48 -9.16
CA PRO A 51 15.80 5.34 -8.69
C PRO A 51 16.53 5.59 -7.36
N LYS A 52 16.54 6.83 -6.84
CA LYS A 52 17.15 7.15 -5.55
C LYS A 52 16.27 6.76 -4.36
N LEU A 53 15.02 6.39 -4.60
CA LEU A 53 14.06 5.99 -3.58
C LEU A 53 13.72 4.51 -3.69
N ARG A 54 13.71 3.85 -2.53
CA ARG A 54 13.00 2.59 -2.30
C ARG A 54 11.78 2.89 -1.45
N PHE A 55 10.60 2.77 -2.04
CA PHE A 55 9.34 2.87 -1.32
C PHE A 55 8.90 1.49 -0.84
N VAL A 56 8.43 1.40 0.39
CA VAL A 56 7.92 0.19 1.02
C VAL A 56 6.60 0.51 1.69
N PHE A 57 5.59 -0.33 1.46
CA PHE A 57 4.30 -0.23 2.11
C PHE A 57 4.06 -1.41 3.04
N ARG A 58 3.60 -1.15 4.26
CA ARG A 58 3.23 -2.14 5.28
C ARG A 58 1.82 -1.86 5.76
N HIS A 59 1.00 -2.90 5.83
CA HIS A 59 -0.36 -2.77 6.36
C HIS A 59 -0.34 -2.45 7.87
N PHE A 60 -1.10 -1.44 8.26
CA PHE A 60 -1.38 -1.10 9.66
C PHE A 60 -2.86 -0.77 9.87
N PRO A 61 -3.77 -1.75 9.65
CA PRO A 61 -5.20 -1.52 9.71
C PRO A 61 -5.65 -1.20 11.15
N LEU A 62 -6.21 -0.02 11.35
CA LEU A 62 -6.75 0.45 12.64
C LEU A 62 -8.20 -0.04 12.81
N THR A 63 -8.36 -1.36 12.91
CA THR A 63 -9.67 -2.06 12.86
C THR A 63 -10.71 -1.64 13.89
N HIS A 64 -10.31 -0.89 14.92
CA HIS A 64 -11.21 -0.32 15.93
C HIS A 64 -11.95 0.93 15.46
N ILE A 65 -11.42 1.66 14.48
CA ILE A 65 -12.01 2.87 13.89
C ILE A 65 -12.22 2.77 12.39
N HIS A 66 -11.52 1.85 11.73
CA HIS A 66 -11.60 1.59 10.29
C HIS A 66 -12.04 0.13 10.06
N PRO A 67 -13.36 -0.15 10.04
CA PRO A 67 -13.90 -1.51 10.01
C PRO A 67 -13.61 -2.27 8.70
N ARG A 68 -13.30 -1.58 7.61
CA ARG A 68 -12.97 -2.14 6.29
C ARG A 68 -11.47 -2.25 6.03
N ALA A 69 -10.65 -1.52 6.77
CA ALA A 69 -9.19 -1.51 6.64
C ALA A 69 -8.55 -2.90 6.54
N ARG A 70 -8.98 -3.85 7.39
CA ARG A 70 -8.42 -5.20 7.38
C ARG A 70 -8.73 -5.94 6.08
N HIS A 71 -9.99 -5.93 5.65
CA HIS A 71 -10.37 -6.65 4.43
C HIS A 71 -9.73 -6.01 3.19
N ALA A 72 -9.60 -4.67 3.16
CA ALA A 72 -8.86 -3.98 2.10
C ALA A 72 -7.37 -4.39 2.08
N ALA A 73 -6.71 -4.50 3.25
CA ALA A 73 -5.35 -5.01 3.35
C ALA A 73 -5.23 -6.47 2.87
N GLU A 74 -6.16 -7.33 3.28
CA GLU A 74 -6.21 -8.74 2.85
C GLU A 74 -6.43 -8.84 1.33
N ALA A 75 -7.25 -7.98 0.73
CA ALA A 75 -7.45 -7.92 -0.72
C ALA A 75 -6.17 -7.52 -1.48
N ALA A 76 -5.40 -6.57 -0.95
CA ALA A 76 -4.10 -6.20 -1.52
C ALA A 76 -3.11 -7.37 -1.47
N GLU A 77 -3.04 -8.10 -0.35
CA GLU A 77 -2.18 -9.29 -0.21
C GLU A 77 -2.66 -10.46 -1.09
N ALA A 78 -3.96 -10.66 -1.25
CA ALA A 78 -4.51 -11.65 -2.17
C ALA A 78 -4.17 -11.32 -3.63
N ALA A 79 -4.17 -10.04 -4.00
CA ALA A 79 -3.68 -9.58 -5.30
C ALA A 79 -2.15 -9.75 -5.44
N ALA A 80 -1.40 -9.62 -4.34
CA ALA A 80 0.05 -9.83 -4.34
C ALA A 80 0.43 -11.26 -4.70
N ALA A 81 -0.33 -12.25 -4.24
CA ALA A 81 -0.14 -13.66 -4.61
C ALA A 81 -0.27 -13.91 -6.13
N GLN A 82 -0.73 -12.91 -6.88
CA GLN A 82 -0.95 -12.92 -8.33
C GLN A 82 -0.19 -11.79 -9.02
N ASP A 83 0.87 -11.26 -8.40
CA ASP A 83 1.75 -10.19 -8.90
C ASP A 83 1.05 -8.83 -9.15
N LYS A 84 -0.11 -8.59 -8.53
CA LYS A 84 -0.91 -7.35 -8.70
C LYS A 84 -1.08 -6.53 -7.43
N PHE A 85 -0.18 -6.68 -6.45
CA PHE A 85 -0.23 -5.88 -5.21
C PHE A 85 -0.39 -4.39 -5.49
N TRP A 86 0.50 -3.81 -6.32
CA TRP A 86 0.50 -2.37 -6.57
C TRP A 86 -0.74 -1.91 -7.31
N HIS A 87 -1.25 -2.68 -8.27
CA HIS A 87 -2.49 -2.34 -8.95
C HIS A 87 -3.68 -2.31 -7.99
N MET A 88 -3.76 -3.28 -7.06
CA MET A 88 -4.79 -3.27 -6.02
C MET A 88 -4.58 -2.14 -5.02
N HIS A 89 -3.35 -1.86 -4.60
CA HIS A 89 -3.01 -0.74 -3.74
C HIS A 89 -3.49 0.61 -4.30
N GLU A 90 -3.25 0.87 -5.59
CA GLU A 90 -3.77 2.07 -6.26
C GLU A 90 -5.30 2.05 -6.32
N MET A 91 -5.91 0.94 -6.73
CA MET A 91 -7.37 0.80 -6.83
C MET A 91 -8.08 1.09 -5.50
N LEU A 92 -7.52 0.60 -4.38
CA LEU A 92 -8.09 0.80 -3.04
C LEU A 92 -7.98 2.26 -2.58
N PHE A 93 -6.85 2.94 -2.82
CA PHE A 93 -6.72 4.36 -2.48
C PHE A 93 -7.57 5.26 -3.38
N ASP A 94 -7.74 4.90 -4.65
CA ASP A 94 -8.61 5.64 -5.58
C ASP A 94 -10.11 5.52 -5.23
N HIS A 95 -10.50 4.51 -4.43
CA HIS A 95 -11.89 4.22 -4.04
C HIS A 95 -12.06 4.04 -2.52
N GLN A 96 -11.37 4.88 -1.73
CA GLN A 96 -11.33 4.75 -0.27
C GLN A 96 -12.71 4.81 0.41
N ASP A 97 -13.71 5.45 -0.21
CA ASP A 97 -15.09 5.54 0.29
C ASP A 97 -15.92 4.27 0.05
N ALA A 98 -15.38 3.29 -0.69
CA ALA A 98 -16.08 2.10 -1.15
C ALA A 98 -15.21 0.84 -0.97
N LEU A 99 -14.96 0.45 0.29
CA LEU A 99 -14.10 -0.67 0.69
C LEU A 99 -14.84 -1.85 1.33
N ASP A 100 -16.15 -1.95 1.17
CA ASP A 100 -16.89 -3.15 1.57
C ASP A 100 -16.56 -4.36 0.68
N ASP A 101 -16.85 -5.57 1.17
CA ASP A 101 -16.44 -6.83 0.54
C ASP A 101 -16.95 -6.99 -0.90
N GLU A 102 -18.14 -6.46 -1.22
CA GLU A 102 -18.69 -6.51 -2.58
C GLU A 102 -17.83 -5.65 -3.53
N ARG A 103 -17.43 -4.47 -3.09
CA ARG A 103 -16.54 -3.58 -3.85
C ARG A 103 -15.15 -4.17 -4.02
N LEU A 104 -14.59 -4.78 -2.98
CA LEU A 104 -13.28 -5.45 -3.07
C LEU A 104 -13.28 -6.56 -4.14
N LEU A 105 -14.35 -7.36 -4.22
CA LEU A 105 -14.52 -8.37 -5.26
C LEU A 105 -14.66 -7.75 -6.65
N HIS A 106 -15.40 -6.64 -6.77
CA HIS A 106 -15.52 -5.92 -8.04
C HIS A 106 -14.17 -5.37 -8.53
N TYR A 107 -13.37 -4.79 -7.64
CA TYR A 107 -12.02 -4.31 -7.95
C TYR A 107 -11.08 -5.44 -8.36
N ALA A 108 -11.14 -6.58 -7.66
CA ALA A 108 -10.38 -7.77 -8.03
C ALA A 108 -10.72 -8.22 -9.46
N ALA A 109 -12.02 -8.33 -9.78
CA ALA A 109 -12.48 -8.69 -11.12
C ALA A 109 -12.03 -7.67 -12.19
N ALA A 110 -12.10 -6.37 -11.89
CA ALA A 110 -11.63 -5.31 -12.79
C ALA A 110 -10.12 -5.38 -13.07
N LEU A 111 -9.34 -5.84 -12.09
CA LEU A 111 -7.91 -6.12 -12.25
C LEU A 111 -7.63 -7.47 -12.92
N GLY A 112 -8.65 -8.29 -13.22
CA GLY A 112 -8.52 -9.63 -13.79
C GLY A 112 -7.89 -10.62 -12.81
N LEU A 113 -8.31 -10.57 -11.55
CA LEU A 113 -7.99 -11.51 -10.47
C LEU A 113 -9.14 -12.51 -10.23
#